data_AF-A0A925FYN3-F1
#
_entry.id   AF-A0A925FYN3-F1
#
_cell.length_a   1.000
_cell.length_b   1.000
_cell.length_c   1.000
_cell.angle_alpha   90.00
_cell.angle_beta   90.00
_cell.angle_gamma   90.00
#
_symmetry.space_group_name_H-M   'P 1'
#
loop_
_entity.id
_entity.type
_entity.pdbx_description
1 polymer ?
#
loop_
_entity_poly.entity_id
_entity_poly.type
_entity_poly.pdbx_seq_one_letter_code
_entity_poly.pdbx_strand_id
1 'polypeptide(L)'
;MTNKNLKALKKPRSGFYDKISKVVTRAAGSPVTSVIAFGIVLVWALTGPIFNYSDTWQLVINTGTTIITFLMVFIIQQSQNKDTTAVHLKLNELISSNERASNRLVDVEDLTDEELQVLRKFYVKLSNRAKLDNDLHGSHSIDDAEENHEKKAKIRHKAG
;
A
#
# COMPACT_ATOMS: atom_id res chain seq x y z
N MET A 1 11.69 35.89 -15.90
CA MET A 1 11.35 36.42 -14.57
C MET A 1 11.40 35.28 -13.57
N THR A 2 12.46 35.27 -12.77
CA THR A 2 12.92 34.17 -11.92
C THR A 2 12.22 34.24 -10.56
N ASN A 3 11.20 33.41 -10.33
CA ASN A 3 10.47 33.42 -9.07
C ASN A 3 11.29 32.70 -7.98
N LYS A 4 12.10 33.50 -7.27
CA LYS A 4 12.73 33.17 -5.99
C LYS A 4 11.65 32.93 -4.94
N ASN A 5 11.12 31.71 -4.84
CA ASN A 5 10.33 31.26 -3.69
C ASN A 5 10.40 29.74 -3.48
N LEU A 6 11.59 29.14 -3.60
CA LEU A 6 11.87 27.94 -2.80
C LEU A 6 11.98 28.41 -1.34
N LYS A 7 10.83 28.55 -0.67
CA LYS A 7 10.78 28.56 0.78
C LYS A 7 11.50 27.29 1.21
N ALA A 8 12.72 27.47 1.72
CA ALA A 8 13.48 26.41 2.36
C ALA A 8 12.51 25.64 3.25
N LEU A 9 12.28 24.36 2.92
CA LEU A 9 11.41 23.46 3.67
C LEU A 9 11.93 23.46 5.10
N LYS A 10 11.30 24.27 5.94
CA LYS A 10 11.66 24.45 7.33
C LYS A 10 11.37 23.11 7.98
N LYS A 11 12.42 22.30 8.17
CA LYS A 11 12.32 20.98 8.79
C LYS A 11 11.49 21.14 10.08
N PRO A 12 10.29 20.56 10.17
CA PRO A 12 9.51 20.68 11.38
C PRO A 12 10.35 20.13 12.54
N ARG A 13 10.26 20.78 13.71
CA ARG A 13 10.95 20.33 14.92
C ARG A 13 10.33 19.02 15.41
N SER A 14 10.63 17.91 14.73
CA SER A 14 10.26 16.55 15.15
C SER A 14 11.40 15.84 15.89
N GLY A 15 12.36 16.61 16.42
CA GLY A 15 13.68 16.11 16.75
C GLY A 15 13.76 15.07 17.88
N PHE A 16 12.74 14.90 18.71
CA PHE A 16 12.74 13.94 19.80
C PHE A 16 12.01 12.65 19.43
N TYR A 17 10.72 12.74 19.08
CA TYR A 17 9.92 11.60 18.64
C TYR A 17 10.55 10.90 17.43
N ASP A 18 11.06 11.66 16.45
CA ASP A 18 11.68 11.05 15.27
C ASP A 18 12.99 10.33 15.60
N LYS A 19 13.75 10.82 16.57
CA LYS A 19 14.98 10.17 17.00
C LYS A 19 14.65 8.91 17.78
N ILE A 20 13.71 8.97 18.72
CA ILE A 20 13.27 7.81 19.49
C ILE A 20 12.70 6.74 18.58
N SER A 21 11.74 7.07 17.71
CA SER A 21 11.17 6.10 16.78
C SER A 21 12.25 5.46 15.90
N LYS A 22 13.20 6.23 15.36
CA LYS A 22 14.29 5.65 14.55
C LYS A 22 15.21 4.72 15.35
N VAL A 23 15.55 5.10 16.58
CA VAL A 23 16.40 4.27 17.46
C VAL A 23 15.66 3.00 17.86
N VAL A 24 14.40 3.12 18.27
CA VAL A 24 13.58 1.98 18.69
C VAL A 24 13.25 1.07 17.52
N THR A 25 12.86 1.57 16.35
CA THR A 25 12.63 0.74 15.15
C THR A 25 13.91 0.01 14.74
N ARG A 26 15.06 0.70 14.74
CA ARG A 26 16.35 0.08 14.39
C ARG A 26 16.79 -0.96 15.43
N ALA A 27 16.55 -0.71 16.71
CA ALA A 27 16.83 -1.66 17.77
C ALA A 27 15.87 -2.86 17.69
N ALA A 28 14.56 -2.64 17.61
CA ALA A 28 13.55 -3.69 17.53
C ALA A 28 13.72 -4.61 16.30
N GLY A 29 14.24 -4.09 15.19
CA GLY A 29 14.55 -4.87 13.99
C GLY A 29 15.94 -5.53 13.98
N SER A 30 16.78 -5.31 15.00
CA SER A 30 18.14 -5.85 15.05
C SER A 30 18.17 -7.25 15.67
N PRO A 31 18.85 -8.23 15.05
CA PRO A 31 19.02 -9.58 15.61
C PRO A 31 19.64 -9.57 17.02
N VAL A 32 20.53 -8.62 17.30
CA VAL A 32 21.18 -8.48 18.61
C VAL A 32 20.17 -8.14 19.70
N THR A 33 19.16 -7.32 19.39
CA THR A 33 18.11 -6.94 20.33
C THR A 33 17.17 -8.10 20.62
N SER A 34 16.90 -8.97 19.64
CA SER A 34 16.15 -10.21 19.87
C SER A 34 16.87 -11.15 20.82
N VAL A 35 18.19 -11.30 20.69
CA VAL A 35 19.01 -12.11 21.60
C VAL A 35 18.99 -11.53 23.02
N ILE A 36 19.12 -10.20 23.16
CA ILE A 36 19.04 -9.53 24.47
C ILE A 36 17.66 -9.71 25.10
N ALA A 37 16.58 -9.53 24.34
CA ALA A 37 15.21 -9.72 24.82
C ALA A 37 14.98 -11.16 25.31
N PHE A 38 15.47 -12.15 24.56
CA PHE A 38 15.41 -13.55 24.97
C PHE A 38 16.21 -13.80 26.25
N GLY A 39 17.40 -13.21 26.37
CA GLY A 39 18.21 -13.25 27.59
C GLY A 39 17.48 -12.67 28.81
N ILE A 40 16.79 -11.55 28.65
CA ILE A 40 15.97 -10.94 29.72
C ILE A 40 14.86 -11.90 30.17
N VAL A 41 14.16 -12.53 29.23
CA VAL A 41 13.11 -13.51 29.53
C VAL A 41 13.69 -14.73 30.26
N LEU A 42 14.87 -15.22 29.85
CA LEU A 42 15.55 -16.31 30.53
C LEU A 42 15.96 -15.96 31.96
N VAL A 43 16.55 -14.78 32.18
CA VAL A 43 16.92 -14.31 33.52
C VAL A 43 15.68 -14.19 34.40
N TRP A 44 14.60 -13.62 33.88
CA TRP A 44 13.32 -13.56 34.59
C TRP A 44 12.81 -14.97 34.95
N ALA A 45 12.82 -15.92 34.01
CA ALA A 45 12.41 -17.31 34.25
C ALA A 45 13.26 -17.98 35.35
N LEU A 46 14.58 -17.78 35.34
CA LEU A 46 15.51 -18.31 36.34
C LEU A 46 15.32 -17.69 37.72
N THR A 47 14.79 -16.47 37.82
CA THR A 47 14.41 -15.88 39.11
C THR A 47 13.10 -16.43 39.68
N GLY A 48 12.27 -17.11 38.86
CA GLY A 48 10.99 -17.69 39.28
C GLY A 48 11.07 -18.60 40.50
N PRO A 49 11.99 -19.58 40.57
CA PRO A 49 12.19 -20.44 41.74
C PRO A 49 12.53 -19.69 43.03
N ILE A 50 13.28 -18.58 42.95
CA ILE A 50 13.64 -17.75 44.12
C ILE A 50 12.38 -17.09 44.70
N PHE A 51 11.46 -16.67 43.83
CA PHE A 51 10.20 -16.03 44.19
C PHE A 51 9.02 -17.00 44.31
N ASN A 52 9.28 -18.32 44.32
CA ASN A 52 8.26 -19.38 44.33
C ASN A 52 7.16 -19.19 43.27
N TYR A 53 7.49 -18.62 42.11
CA TYR A 53 6.53 -18.30 41.05
C TYR A 53 5.32 -17.48 41.53
N SER A 54 5.54 -16.57 42.49
CA SER A 54 4.50 -15.73 43.09
C SER A 54 3.70 -14.89 42.10
N ASP A 55 2.50 -14.49 42.52
CA ASP A 55 1.63 -13.60 41.74
C ASP A 55 2.31 -12.28 41.38
N THR A 56 3.13 -11.72 42.28
CA THR A 56 3.90 -10.49 42.01
C THR A 56 4.95 -10.72 40.92
N TRP A 57 5.61 -11.88 40.91
CA TRP A 57 6.60 -12.22 39.88
C TRP A 57 5.98 -12.36 38.49
N GLN A 58 4.78 -12.94 38.40
CA GLN A 58 3.99 -13.01 37.15
C GLN A 58 3.42 -11.64 36.75
N LEU A 59 2.95 -10.86 37.71
CA LEU A 59 2.39 -9.52 37.47
C LEU A 59 3.43 -8.61 36.82
N VAL A 60 4.67 -8.63 37.29
CA VAL A 60 5.74 -7.77 36.75
C VAL A 60 5.95 -7.97 35.25
N ILE A 61 6.01 -9.22 34.77
CA ILE A 61 6.20 -9.46 33.33
C ILE A 61 4.96 -9.14 32.52
N ASN A 62 3.77 -9.47 33.04
CA ASN A 62 2.51 -9.23 32.34
C ASN A 62 2.23 -7.74 32.20
N THR A 63 2.39 -6.98 33.29
CA THR A 63 2.23 -5.52 33.28
C THR A 63 3.32 -4.84 32.45
N GLY A 64 4.59 -5.26 32.60
CA GLY A 64 5.71 -4.69 31.84
C GLY A 64 5.56 -4.89 30.34
N THR A 65 5.25 -6.11 29.90
CA THR A 65 5.05 -6.42 28.48
C THR A 65 3.86 -5.67 27.89
N THR A 66 2.78 -5.50 28.66
CA THR A 66 1.61 -4.74 28.22
C THR A 66 1.96 -3.27 27.96
N ILE A 67 2.69 -2.62 28.87
CA ILE A 67 3.14 -1.23 28.69
C ILE A 67 4.07 -1.11 27.48
N ILE A 68 5.03 -2.03 27.34
CA ILE A 68 5.97 -2.03 26.20
C ILE A 68 5.21 -2.20 24.89
N THR A 69 4.26 -3.15 24.84
CA THR A 69 3.46 -3.42 23.65
C THR A 69 2.60 -2.22 23.28
N PHE A 70 1.97 -1.58 24.26
CA PHE A 70 1.18 -0.36 24.04
C PHE A 70 2.03 0.76 23.45
N LEU A 71 3.22 1.01 23.99
CA LEU A 71 4.17 1.98 23.44
C LEU A 71 4.67 1.57 22.04
N MET A 72 4.92 0.28 21.82
CA MET A 72 5.42 -0.25 20.57
C MET A 72 4.42 -0.03 19.43
N VAL A 73 3.11 -0.15 19.67
CA VAL A 73 2.08 0.15 18.66
C VAL A 73 2.23 1.58 18.14
N PHE A 74 2.36 2.58 19.01
CA PHE A 74 2.55 3.97 18.58
C PHE A 74 3.87 4.20 17.84
N ILE A 75 4.95 3.57 18.31
CA ILE A 75 6.26 3.67 17.67
C ILE A 75 6.23 3.06 16.26
N ILE A 76 5.64 1.87 16.13
CA ILE A 76 5.46 1.18 14.85
C ILE A 76 4.58 2.02 13.94
N GLN A 77 3.43 2.51 14.41
CA GLN A 77 2.54 3.36 13.63
C GLN A 77 3.26 4.62 13.12
N GLN A 78 4.07 5.28 13.96
CA GLN A 78 4.84 6.45 13.54
C GLN A 78 5.92 6.13 12.49
N SER A 79 6.57 4.96 12.62
CA SER A 79 7.54 4.49 11.63
C SER A 79 6.84 4.15 10.30
N GLN A 80 5.77 3.36 10.38
CA GLN A 80 4.97 2.93 9.25
C GLN A 80 4.35 4.11 8.50
N ASN A 81 3.81 5.10 9.21
CA ASN A 81 3.22 6.28 8.58
C ASN A 81 4.23 7.01 7.68
N LYS A 82 5.48 7.17 8.13
CA LYS A 82 6.54 7.79 7.32
C LYS A 82 6.96 6.94 6.13
N ASP A 83 7.09 5.64 6.34
CA ASP A 83 7.48 4.71 5.28
C ASP A 83 6.39 4.67 4.19
N THR A 84 5.11 4.67 4.58
CA THR A 84 3.97 4.78 3.66
C THR A 84 4.01 6.07 2.84
N THR A 85 4.18 7.24 3.46
CA THR A 85 4.32 8.51 2.73
C THR A 85 5.50 8.48 1.75
N ALA A 86 6.64 7.92 2.15
CA ALA A 86 7.80 7.81 1.26
C ALA A 86 7.54 6.89 0.06
N VAL A 87 6.75 5.82 0.23
CA VAL A 87 6.31 4.97 -0.88
C VAL A 87 5.39 5.74 -1.83
N HIS A 88 4.39 6.46 -1.33
CA HIS A 88 3.50 7.31 -2.15
C HIS A 88 4.29 8.30 -3.00
N LEU A 89 5.20 9.07 -2.39
CA LEU A 89 6.02 10.05 -3.12
C LEU A 89 6.87 9.41 -4.22
N LYS A 90 7.47 8.23 -3.96
CA LYS A 90 8.23 7.50 -4.98
C LYS A 90 7.35 7.04 -6.14
N LEU A 91 6.13 6.57 -5.86
CA LEU A 91 5.17 6.17 -6.89
C LEU A 91 4.68 7.37 -7.70
N ASN A 92 4.40 8.50 -7.05
CA ASN A 92 3.96 9.73 -7.70
C ASN A 92 5.03 10.25 -8.68
N GLU A 93 6.32 10.18 -8.31
CA GLU A 93 7.43 10.50 -9.22
C GLU A 93 7.51 9.53 -10.43
N LEU A 94 7.27 8.23 -10.22
CA LEU A 94 7.25 7.25 -11.32
C LEU A 94 6.05 7.42 -12.27
N ILE A 95 4.88 7.81 -11.73
CA ILE A 95 3.69 8.07 -12.53
C ILE A 95 3.88 9.38 -13.30
N SER A 96 4.37 10.44 -12.66
CA SER A 96 4.57 11.75 -13.28
C SER A 96 5.65 11.76 -14.36
N SER A 97 6.69 10.92 -14.21
CA SER A 97 7.77 10.78 -15.20
C SER A 97 7.39 9.92 -16.42
N ASN A 98 6.26 9.22 -16.39
CA ASN A 98 5.78 8.41 -17.50
C ASN A 98 4.78 9.19 -18.37
N GLU A 99 5.21 9.60 -19.57
CA GLU A 99 4.39 10.38 -20.53
C GLU A 99 3.08 9.70 -20.94
N ARG A 100 2.96 8.38 -20.77
CA ARG A 100 1.75 7.60 -21.10
C ARG A 100 0.89 7.28 -19.88
N ALA A 101 1.40 7.53 -18.67
CA ALA A 101 0.62 7.34 -17.45
C ALA A 101 -0.30 8.55 -17.25
N SER A 102 -1.47 8.31 -16.65
CA SER A 102 -2.39 9.40 -16.36
C SER A 102 -1.98 10.09 -15.07
N ASN A 103 -1.57 11.37 -15.17
CA ASN A 103 -1.29 12.22 -14.00
C ASN A 103 -2.44 12.34 -13.01
N ARG A 104 -3.65 11.89 -13.36
CA ARG A 104 -4.81 11.90 -12.46
C ARG A 104 -4.76 10.81 -11.38
N LEU A 105 -3.75 9.94 -11.40
CA LEU A 105 -3.44 8.98 -10.33
C LEU A 105 -2.34 9.48 -9.39
N VAL A 106 -1.71 10.62 -9.69
CA VAL A 106 -0.75 11.27 -8.79
C VAL A 106 -1.52 11.83 -7.60
N ASP A 107 -0.97 11.61 -6.40
CA ASP A 107 -1.55 12.05 -5.12
C ASP A 107 -2.98 11.49 -4.88
N VAL A 108 -3.26 10.29 -5.38
CA VAL A 108 -4.58 9.64 -5.27
C VAL A 108 -4.98 9.37 -3.81
N GLU A 109 -4.02 9.24 -2.91
CA GLU A 109 -4.20 9.04 -1.47
C GLU A 109 -4.82 10.24 -0.75
N ASP A 110 -4.72 11.45 -1.33
CA ASP A 110 -5.22 12.70 -0.74
C ASP A 110 -6.64 13.05 -1.21
N LEU A 111 -7.22 12.27 -2.13
CA LEU A 111 -8.57 12.47 -2.64
C LEU A 111 -9.62 12.17 -1.57
N THR A 112 -10.75 12.90 -1.60
CA THR A 112 -11.90 12.51 -0.77
C THR A 112 -12.52 11.21 -1.26
N ASP A 113 -13.33 10.56 -0.42
CA ASP A 113 -14.04 9.34 -0.81
C ASP A 113 -14.93 9.56 -2.05
N GLU A 114 -15.59 10.72 -2.16
CA GLU A 114 -16.41 11.05 -3.33
C GLU A 114 -15.56 11.18 -4.60
N GLU A 115 -14.43 11.89 -4.51
CA GLU A 115 -13.50 12.08 -5.62
C GLU A 115 -12.88 10.76 -6.07
N LEU A 116 -12.50 9.90 -5.11
CA LEU A 116 -11.96 8.57 -5.36
C LEU A 116 -12.98 7.68 -6.08
N GLN A 117 -14.26 7.75 -5.69
CA GLN A 117 -15.34 7.02 -6.37
C GLN A 117 -15.57 7.51 -7.80
N VAL A 118 -15.50 8.81 -8.05
CA VAL A 118 -15.58 9.38 -9.41
C VAL A 118 -14.42 8.90 -10.27
N LEU A 119 -13.19 8.96 -9.73
CA LEU A 119 -11.99 8.50 -10.43
C LEU A 119 -12.05 7.00 -10.73
N ARG A 120 -12.47 6.18 -9.74
CA ARG A 120 -12.70 4.73 -9.92
C ARG A 120 -13.70 4.47 -11.04
N LYS A 121 -14.86 5.14 -11.04
CA LYS A 121 -15.88 4.97 -12.09
C LYS A 121 -15.34 5.28 -13.48
N PHE A 122 -14.52 6.33 -13.61
CA PHE A 122 -13.86 6.63 -14.87
C PHE A 122 -12.96 5.48 -15.34
N TYR A 123 -12.08 4.96 -14.47
CA TYR A 123 -11.14 3.90 -14.85
C TYR A 123 -11.83 2.58 -15.14
N VAL A 124 -12.89 2.25 -14.40
CA VAL A 124 -13.74 1.09 -14.71
C VAL A 124 -14.36 1.25 -16.10
N LYS A 125 -14.90 2.44 -16.43
CA LYS A 125 -15.45 2.72 -17.76
C LYS A 125 -14.39 2.63 -18.87
N LEU A 126 -13.20 3.14 -18.61
CA LEU A 126 -12.07 3.08 -19.54
C LEU A 126 -11.63 1.62 -19.77
N SER A 127 -11.48 0.83 -18.71
CA SER A 127 -11.13 -0.59 -18.80
C SER A 127 -12.20 -1.39 -19.55
N ASN A 128 -13.48 -1.14 -19.29
CA ASN A 128 -14.58 -1.80 -20.01
C ASN A 128 -14.55 -1.47 -21.50
N ARG A 129 -14.29 -0.21 -21.88
CA ARG A 129 -14.10 0.17 -23.28
C ARG A 129 -12.89 -0.51 -23.91
N ALA A 130 -11.76 -0.56 -23.22
CA ALA A 130 -10.57 -1.25 -23.71
C ALA A 130 -10.80 -2.75 -23.90
N LYS A 131 -11.61 -3.39 -23.04
CA LYS A 131 -12.04 -4.79 -23.20
C LYS A 131 -12.95 -4.98 -24.42
N LEU A 132 -13.86 -4.05 -24.67
CA LEU A 132 -14.75 -4.06 -25.85
C LEU A 132 -13.97 -3.82 -27.16
N ASP A 133 -12.97 -2.94 -27.15
CA ASP A 133 -12.08 -2.71 -28.31
C ASP A 133 -11.11 -3.87 -28.55
N ASN A 134 -10.67 -4.58 -27.50
CA ASN A 134 -9.90 -5.83 -27.64
C ASN A 134 -10.75 -7.02 -28.09
N ASP A 135 -12.07 -6.84 -28.24
CA ASP A 135 -12.97 -7.79 -28.91
C ASP A 135 -13.05 -7.52 -30.43
N LEU A 136 -11.96 -7.01 -31.00
CA LEU A 136 -11.73 -7.02 -32.46
C LEU A 136 -11.58 -8.45 -33.03
N HIS A 137 -11.56 -9.46 -32.15
CA HIS A 137 -11.75 -10.87 -32.46
C HIS A 137 -13.17 -11.34 -32.09
N GLY A 138 -14.19 -10.54 -32.44
CA GLY A 138 -15.35 -11.10 -33.12
C GLY A 138 -14.90 -11.80 -34.40
N SER A 139 -14.28 -12.98 -34.24
CA SER A 139 -14.07 -13.94 -35.30
C SER A 139 -15.47 -14.34 -35.76
N HIS A 140 -16.04 -13.60 -36.69
CA HIS A 140 -16.93 -14.21 -37.66
C HIS A 140 -16.14 -15.41 -38.18
N SER A 141 -16.55 -16.63 -37.79
CA SER A 141 -16.01 -17.81 -38.45
C SER A 141 -16.17 -17.55 -39.95
N ILE A 142 -15.17 -17.89 -40.76
CA ILE A 142 -15.32 -17.80 -42.23
C ILE A 142 -16.61 -18.54 -42.65
N ASP A 143 -17.02 -19.56 -41.89
CA ASP A 143 -18.29 -20.26 -42.02
C ASP A 143 -19.54 -19.36 -41.88
N ASP A 144 -19.54 -18.36 -40.99
CA ASP A 144 -20.66 -17.41 -40.80
C ASP A 144 -20.72 -16.35 -41.93
N ALA A 145 -19.56 -16.03 -42.52
CA ALA A 145 -19.49 -15.15 -43.69
C ALA A 145 -19.97 -15.86 -44.96
N GLU A 146 -19.63 -17.16 -45.10
CA GLU A 146 -20.06 -18.02 -46.21
C GLU A 146 -21.57 -18.28 -46.16
N GLU A 147 -22.14 -18.57 -44.98
CA GLU A 147 -23.58 -18.81 -44.82
C GLU A 147 -24.42 -17.56 -45.18
N ASN A 148 -23.92 -16.36 -44.83
CA ASN A 148 -24.57 -15.11 -45.19
C ASN A 148 -24.43 -14.78 -46.69
N HIS A 149 -23.31 -15.15 -47.32
CA HIS A 149 -23.15 -15.04 -48.76
C HIS A 149 -24.05 -16.01 -49.52
N GLU A 150 -24.19 -17.25 -49.06
CA GLU A 150 -25.13 -18.22 -49.64
C GLU A 150 -26.59 -17.79 -49.47
N LYS A 151 -26.97 -17.28 -48.30
CA LYS A 151 -28.33 -16.75 -48.08
C LYS A 151 -28.62 -15.59 -49.02
N LYS A 152 -27.68 -14.65 -49.19
CA LYS A 152 -27.83 -13.51 -50.13
C LYS A 152 -27.85 -13.95 -51.60
N ALA A 153 -27.06 -14.96 -51.97
CA ALA A 153 -27.06 -15.52 -53.33
C ALA A 153 -28.35 -16.28 -53.65
N LYS A 154 -28.86 -17.09 -52.71
CA LYS A 154 -30.14 -17.80 -52.82
C LYS A 154 -31.33 -16.83 -52.92
N ILE A 155 -31.30 -15.72 -52.19
CA ILE A 155 -32.33 -14.66 -52.28
C ILE A 155 -32.29 -13.96 -53.64
N ARG A 156 -31.10 -13.66 -54.18
CA ARG A 156 -30.96 -13.04 -55.51
C ARG A 156 -31.41 -13.96 -56.65
N HIS A 157 -31.19 -15.26 -56.56
CA HIS A 157 -31.59 -16.22 -57.59
C HIS A 157 -33.09 -16.55 -57.58
N LYS A 158 -33.79 -16.33 -56.46
CA LYS A 158 -35.24 -16.58 -56.35
C LYS A 158 -36.10 -15.38 -56.75
N ALA A 159 -35.47 -14.22 -56.95
CA ALA A 159 -36.12 -12.94 -57.22
C ALA A 159 -35.95 -12.46 -58.68
N GLY A 160 -35.41 -13.31 -59.56
CA GLY A 160 -35.38 -13.12 -61.01
C GLY A 160 -36.02 -14.32 -61.70
#